data_AF-A0A1Q9SCW3-F1
#
_entry.id   AF-A0A1Q9SCW3-F1
#
_cell.length_a   1.000
_cell.length_b   1.000
_cell.length_c   1.000
_cell.angle_alpha   90.00
_cell.angle_beta   90.00
_cell.angle_gamma   90.00
#
_symmetry.space_group_name_H-M   'P 1'
#
loop_
_entity.id
_entity.type
_entity.pdbx_description
1 polymer ?
#
loop_
_entity_poly.entity_id
_entity_poly.type
_entity_poly.pdbx_seq_one_letter_code
_entity_poly.pdbx_strand_id
1 'polypeptide(L)'
;MSPDSSVPASTTPVQDYLDRPTPGATEDHLVVPRSLAQSMPLRWQQVFVGLLADLHDAYGHLPWPDYKVVPSRWELLVDLDEQQLAAAGYHADLGADGQLEYLDADENAVADPEQHRVLAPVEDPLPPASAGRVEPRPAAPL
;
A
#
# COMPACT_ATOMS: atom_id res chain seq x y z
N MET A 1 -26.98 5.31 36.19
CA MET A 1 -27.23 4.44 35.02
C MET A 1 -25.94 4.36 34.26
N SER A 2 -25.21 3.26 34.43
CA SER A 2 -24.04 2.93 33.62
C SER A 2 -24.50 2.57 32.21
N PRO A 3 -23.83 3.00 31.13
CA PRO A 3 -23.97 2.32 29.87
C PRO A 3 -23.07 1.09 29.88
N ASP A 4 -23.70 -0.08 29.80
CA ASP A 4 -23.10 -1.29 29.25
C ASP A 4 -22.44 -0.99 27.90
N SER A 5 -21.25 -1.55 27.68
CA SER A 5 -20.84 -2.15 26.39
C SER A 5 -19.42 -2.69 26.51
N SER A 6 -19.23 -3.80 27.23
CA SER A 6 -18.07 -4.66 27.02
C SER A 6 -18.25 -5.38 25.69
N VAL A 7 -17.96 -4.70 24.59
CA VAL A 7 -17.81 -5.36 23.28
C VAL A 7 -16.70 -6.40 23.46
N PRO A 8 -16.93 -7.68 23.12
CA PRO A 8 -15.89 -8.69 23.23
C PRO A 8 -14.67 -8.27 22.42
N ALA A 9 -13.47 -8.42 22.99
CA ALA A 9 -12.23 -8.13 22.30
C ALA A 9 -12.16 -8.97 21.02
N SER A 10 -11.84 -8.32 19.90
CA SER A 10 -11.70 -9.00 18.61
C SER A 10 -10.69 -10.15 18.69
N THR A 11 -11.01 -11.24 18.02
CA THR A 11 -10.09 -12.38 17.86
C THR A 11 -9.14 -12.19 16.66
N THR A 12 -9.38 -11.16 15.83
CA THR A 12 -8.60 -10.81 14.63
C THR A 12 -8.26 -9.31 14.61
N PRO A 13 -7.63 -8.75 15.67
CA PRO A 13 -7.48 -7.30 15.82
C PRO A 13 -6.66 -6.62 14.72
N VAL A 14 -5.71 -7.34 14.10
CA VAL A 14 -4.93 -6.82 12.95
C VAL A 14 -5.83 -6.68 11.72
N GLN A 15 -6.60 -7.72 11.39
CA GLN A 15 -7.54 -7.70 10.27
C GLN A 15 -8.57 -6.58 10.47
N ASP A 16 -9.21 -6.51 11.64
CA ASP A 16 -10.23 -5.49 11.93
C ASP A 16 -9.73 -4.04 11.81
N TYR A 17 -8.42 -3.83 12.01
CA TYR A 17 -7.78 -2.54 11.83
C TYR A 17 -7.49 -2.25 10.35
N LEU A 18 -6.98 -3.24 9.61
CA LEU A 18 -6.57 -3.12 8.20
C LEU A 18 -7.72 -3.19 7.20
N ASP A 19 -8.85 -3.79 7.57
CA ASP A 19 -10.10 -3.80 6.76
C ASP A 19 -10.69 -2.38 6.61
N ARG A 20 -10.14 -1.38 7.30
CA ARG A 20 -10.49 0.02 7.17
C ARG A 20 -9.52 0.70 6.21
N PRO A 21 -9.93 1.78 5.51
CA PRO A 21 -9.01 2.58 4.70
C PRO A 21 -7.85 3.13 5.56
N THR A 22 -6.72 2.43 5.53
CA THR A 22 -5.53 2.72 6.34
C THR A 22 -4.31 2.91 5.41
N PRO A 23 -3.49 3.95 5.63
CA PRO A 23 -2.33 4.19 4.77
C PRO A 23 -1.35 3.01 4.78
N GLY A 24 -0.89 2.61 3.60
CA GLY A 24 0.09 1.54 3.43
C GLY A 24 -0.47 0.12 3.57
N ALA A 25 -1.79 -0.03 3.75
CA ALA A 25 -2.45 -1.34 3.79
C ALA A 25 -3.04 -1.69 2.41
N THR A 26 -2.76 -2.91 1.96
CA THR A 26 -3.45 -3.60 0.86
C THR A 26 -4.03 -4.91 1.38
N GLU A 27 -4.68 -5.69 0.51
CA GLU A 27 -5.22 -7.00 0.86
C GLU A 27 -4.15 -7.92 1.47
N ASP A 28 -2.95 -7.93 0.90
CA ASP A 28 -1.90 -8.88 1.27
C ASP A 28 -0.75 -8.27 2.09
N HIS A 29 -0.59 -6.94 2.09
CA HIS A 29 0.60 -6.30 2.63
C HIS A 29 0.29 -5.08 3.50
N LEU A 30 1.07 -4.93 4.57
CA LEU A 30 1.17 -3.71 5.36
C LEU A 30 2.56 -3.11 5.18
N VAL A 31 2.64 -2.00 4.45
CA VAL A 31 3.88 -1.27 4.19
C VAL A 31 4.05 -0.17 5.23
N VAL A 32 5.15 -0.23 5.98
CA VAL A 32 5.57 0.86 6.87
C VAL A 32 6.82 1.52 6.27
N PRO A 33 6.72 2.74 5.71
CA PRO A 33 7.88 3.43 5.14
C PRO A 33 8.96 3.64 6.20
N ARG A 34 10.20 3.26 5.86
CA ARG A 34 11.34 3.32 6.79
C ARG A 34 11.57 4.74 7.33
N SER A 35 11.42 5.77 6.49
CA SER A 35 11.57 7.16 6.91
C SER A 35 10.57 7.54 8.00
N LEU A 36 9.31 7.07 7.91
CA LEU A 36 8.29 7.31 8.92
C LEU A 36 8.53 6.49 10.19
N ALA A 37 8.88 5.20 10.06
CA ALA A 37 9.22 4.34 11.20
C ALA A 37 10.36 4.92 12.05
N GLN A 38 11.43 5.39 11.40
CA GLN A 38 12.57 6.01 12.08
C GLN A 38 12.26 7.39 12.65
N SER A 39 11.20 8.03 12.19
CA SER A 39 10.79 9.36 12.65
C SER A 39 9.82 9.33 13.83
N MET A 40 9.26 8.15 14.13
CA MET A 40 8.40 7.94 15.29
C MET A 40 9.08 8.42 16.59
N PRO A 41 8.33 8.90 17.59
CA PRO A 41 8.88 9.15 18.92
C PRO A 41 9.60 7.91 19.47
N LEU A 42 10.69 8.11 20.24
CA LEU A 42 11.54 7.01 20.73
C LEU A 42 10.75 5.89 21.41
N ARG A 43 9.77 6.23 22.25
CA ARG A 43 8.90 5.26 22.92
C ARG A 43 8.13 4.36 21.93
N TRP A 44 7.69 4.91 20.80
CA TRP A 44 6.98 4.14 19.76
C TRP A 44 7.95 3.24 19.02
N GLN A 45 9.15 3.74 18.70
CA GLN A 45 10.20 2.92 18.10
C GLN A 45 10.55 1.71 18.97
N GLN A 46 10.66 1.90 20.29
CA GLN A 46 10.97 0.81 21.23
C GLN A 46 9.90 -0.29 21.22
N VAL A 47 8.61 0.09 21.29
CA VAL A 47 7.51 -0.88 21.20
C VAL A 47 7.49 -1.56 19.83
N PHE A 48 7.66 -0.78 18.76
CA PHE A 48 7.62 -1.27 17.39
C PHE A 48 8.76 -2.25 17.09
N VAL A 49 9.99 -1.95 17.53
CA VAL A 49 11.15 -2.84 17.39
C VAL A 49 10.96 -4.14 18.17
N GLY A 50 10.35 -4.09 19.36
CA GLY A 50 10.00 -5.30 20.12
C GLY A 50 9.07 -6.23 19.33
N LEU A 51 7.98 -5.68 18.79
CA LEU A 51 7.03 -6.45 17.97
C LEU A 51 7.67 -7.02 16.70
N LEU A 52 8.52 -6.24 16.02
CA LEU A 52 9.26 -6.72 14.84
C LEU A 52 10.24 -7.83 15.22
N ALA A 53 10.92 -7.74 16.37
CA ALA A 53 11.83 -8.78 16.83
C ALA A 53 11.07 -10.10 17.07
N ASP A 54 9.93 -10.04 17.76
CA ASP A 54 9.09 -11.23 18.01
C ASP A 54 8.56 -11.82 16.69
N LEU A 55 8.15 -10.98 15.73
CA LEU A 55 7.71 -11.42 14.40
C LEU A 55 8.84 -12.13 13.65
N HIS A 56 10.04 -11.56 13.64
CA HIS A 56 11.20 -12.14 12.97
C HIS A 56 11.69 -13.42 13.66
N ASP A 57 11.60 -13.52 14.98
CA ASP A 57 11.94 -14.74 15.71
C ASP A 57 10.95 -15.88 15.40
N ALA A 58 9.65 -15.58 15.45
CA ALA A 58 8.60 -16.58 15.21
C ALA A 58 8.58 -17.09 13.76
N TYR A 59 8.75 -16.20 12.76
CA TYR A 59 8.56 -16.51 11.35
C TYR A 59 9.83 -16.46 10.50
N GLY A 60 10.99 -16.20 11.10
CA GLY A 60 12.27 -16.09 10.38
C GLY A 60 12.79 -17.39 9.77
N HIS A 61 12.17 -18.52 10.12
CA HIS A 61 12.45 -19.82 9.50
C HIS A 61 11.83 -19.97 8.09
N LEU A 62 10.91 -19.07 7.70
CA LEU A 62 10.31 -19.05 6.37
C LEU A 62 11.25 -18.37 5.36
N PRO A 63 11.17 -18.73 4.06
CA PRO A 63 11.98 -18.10 3.02
C PRO A 63 11.40 -16.73 2.62
N TRP A 64 11.74 -15.68 3.36
CA TRP A 64 11.26 -14.33 3.08
C TRP A 64 11.90 -13.83 1.77
N PRO A 65 11.11 -13.40 0.77
CA PRO A 65 11.67 -12.80 -0.43
C PRO A 65 12.10 -11.36 -0.16
N ASP A 66 12.95 -10.82 -1.03
CA ASP A 66 13.16 -9.39 -1.12
C ASP A 66 11.99 -8.74 -1.86
N TYR A 67 11.37 -7.72 -1.25
CA TYR A 67 10.23 -7.03 -1.81
C TYR A 67 10.65 -5.74 -2.52
N LYS A 68 10.16 -5.53 -3.75
CA LYS A 68 10.23 -4.25 -4.45
C LYS A 68 8.91 -3.51 -4.25
N VAL A 69 8.90 -2.51 -3.38
CA VAL A 69 7.73 -1.66 -3.13
C VAL A 69 7.73 -0.49 -4.10
N VAL A 70 6.61 -0.27 -4.80
CA VAL A 70 6.41 0.85 -5.71
C VAL A 70 5.29 1.74 -5.14
N PRO A 71 5.53 3.03 -4.92
CA PRO A 71 4.45 3.97 -4.58
C PRO A 71 3.53 4.11 -5.79
N SER A 72 2.24 3.91 -5.58
CA SER A 72 1.24 3.91 -6.64
C SER A 72 -0.05 4.58 -6.20
N ARG A 73 -0.86 5.01 -7.18
CA ARG A 73 -2.22 5.50 -6.97
C ARG A 73 -3.19 4.85 -7.95
N TRP A 74 -4.45 4.77 -7.56
CA TRP A 74 -5.51 4.22 -8.40
C TRP A 74 -5.94 5.21 -9.47
N GLU A 75 -5.71 4.88 -10.73
CA GLU A 75 -6.09 5.66 -11.91
C GLU A 75 -6.93 4.82 -12.87
N LEU A 76 -7.67 5.49 -13.77
CA LEU A 76 -8.34 4.81 -14.88
C LEU A 76 -7.32 4.36 -15.91
N LEU A 77 -7.52 3.18 -16.48
CA LEU A 77 -6.60 2.61 -17.48
C LEU A 77 -6.43 3.53 -18.69
N VAL A 78 -7.52 4.14 -19.14
CA VAL A 78 -7.55 5.06 -20.29
C VAL A 78 -6.84 6.39 -20.07
N ASP A 79 -6.59 6.76 -18.80
CA ASP A 79 -5.91 8.00 -18.44
C ASP A 79 -4.39 7.83 -18.35
N LEU A 80 -3.88 6.60 -18.48
CA LEU A 80 -2.46 6.29 -18.39
C LEU A 80 -1.74 6.52 -19.70
N ASP A 81 -0.54 7.07 -19.61
CA ASP A 81 0.39 7.07 -20.74
C ASP A 81 1.01 5.68 -20.96
N GLU A 82 1.69 5.49 -22.10
CA GLU A 82 2.32 4.21 -22.47
C GLU A 82 3.30 3.68 -21.41
N GLN A 83 4.05 4.58 -20.76
CA GLN A 83 5.01 4.20 -19.73
C GLN A 83 4.30 3.72 -18.45
N GLN A 84 3.23 4.40 -18.06
CA GLN A 84 2.40 4.04 -16.93
C GLN A 84 1.62 2.74 -17.17
N LEU A 85 1.07 2.55 -18.37
CA LEU A 85 0.45 1.30 -18.80
C LEU A 85 1.43 0.14 -18.68
N ALA A 86 2.61 0.27 -19.30
CA ALA A 86 3.62 -0.78 -19.27
C ALA A 86 4.05 -1.11 -17.83
N ALA A 87 4.19 -0.10 -16.96
CA ALA A 87 4.53 -0.31 -15.56
C ALA A 87 3.39 -0.94 -14.73
N ALA A 88 2.14 -0.76 -15.14
CA ALA A 88 0.96 -1.39 -14.56
C ALA A 88 0.66 -2.78 -15.16
N GLY A 89 1.43 -3.23 -16.17
CA GLY A 89 1.25 -4.52 -16.84
C GLY A 89 0.22 -4.49 -17.97
N TYR A 90 0.03 -3.32 -18.60
CA TYR A 90 -0.90 -3.13 -19.71
C TYR A 90 -0.18 -2.47 -20.90
N HIS A 91 -0.79 -2.56 -22.07
CA HIS A 91 -0.42 -1.77 -23.23
C HIS A 91 -1.67 -1.45 -24.05
N ALA A 92 -1.56 -0.44 -24.91
CA ALA A 92 -2.61 -0.09 -25.84
C ALA A 92 -2.10 -0.28 -27.27
N ASP A 93 -2.89 -0.95 -28.11
CA ASP A 93 -2.61 -1.11 -29.53
C ASP A 93 -3.76 -0.52 -30.36
N LEU A 94 -3.50 -0.23 -31.64
CA LEU A 94 -4.50 0.27 -32.56
C LEU A 94 -5.22 -0.89 -33.22
N GLY A 95 -6.51 -1.05 -32.91
CA GLY A 95 -7.39 -2.04 -33.50
C GLY A 95 -7.62 -1.82 -35.00
N ALA A 96 -8.20 -2.82 -35.66
CA ALA A 96 -8.49 -2.78 -37.10
C ALA A 96 -9.50 -1.68 -37.50
N ASP A 97 -10.28 -1.18 -36.55
CA ASP A 97 -11.22 -0.07 -36.70
C ASP A 97 -10.60 1.30 -36.39
N GLY A 98 -9.31 1.34 -36.02
CA GLY A 98 -8.60 2.54 -35.64
C GLY A 98 -8.91 3.03 -34.22
N GLN A 99 -9.56 2.22 -33.37
CA GLN A 99 -9.73 2.49 -31.95
C GLN A 99 -8.58 1.91 -31.13
N LEU A 100 -8.35 2.44 -29.93
CA LEU A 100 -7.37 1.88 -29.00
C LEU A 100 -7.96 0.67 -28.29
N GLU A 101 -7.30 -0.47 -28.42
CA GLU A 101 -7.57 -1.69 -27.67
C GLU A 101 -6.56 -1.81 -26.54
N TYR A 102 -7.02 -1.99 -25.30
CA TYR A 102 -6.17 -2.15 -24.13
C TYR A 102 -6.00 -3.63 -23.83
N LEU A 103 -4.76 -4.07 -23.69
CA LEU A 103 -4.37 -5.45 -23.48
C LEU A 103 -3.63 -5.58 -22.15
N ASP A 104 -3.91 -6.65 -21.42
CA ASP A 104 -3.15 -7.02 -20.23
C ASP A 104 -1.81 -7.71 -20.60
N ALA A 105 -1.06 -8.10 -19.59
CA ALA A 105 0.24 -8.75 -19.75
C ALA A 105 0.17 -10.12 -20.47
N ASP A 106 -1.00 -10.74 -20.49
CA ASP A 106 -1.28 -12.03 -21.14
C ASP A 106 -1.92 -11.84 -22.53
N GLU A 107 -1.89 -10.61 -23.09
CA GLU A 107 -2.49 -10.22 -24.37
C GLU A 107 -4.02 -10.38 -24.43
N ASN A 108 -4.71 -10.35 -23.28
CA ASN A 108 -6.17 -10.36 -23.25
C ASN A 108 -6.72 -8.93 -23.29
N ALA A 109 -7.78 -8.74 -24.08
CA ALA A 109 -8.49 -7.47 -24.13
C ALA A 109 -9.16 -7.15 -22.80
N VAL A 110 -8.91 -5.95 -22.29
CA VAL A 110 -9.54 -5.44 -21.07
C VAL A 110 -10.98 -5.05 -21.38
N ALA A 111 -11.94 -5.64 -20.67
CA ALA A 111 -13.33 -5.26 -20.74
C ALA A 111 -13.55 -3.88 -20.09
N ASP A 112 -14.33 -3.02 -20.75
CA ASP A 112 -14.71 -1.69 -20.25
C ASP A 112 -13.52 -0.85 -19.73
N PRO A 113 -12.51 -0.54 -20.57
CA PRO A 113 -11.28 0.13 -20.14
C PRO A 113 -11.54 1.51 -19.48
N GLU A 114 -12.64 2.18 -19.85
CA GLU A 114 -13.07 3.46 -19.25
C GLU A 114 -13.51 3.36 -17.78
N GLN A 115 -13.79 2.14 -17.28
CA GLN A 115 -14.16 1.88 -15.89
C GLN A 115 -13.10 1.07 -15.15
N HIS A 116 -12.12 0.53 -15.87
CA HIS A 116 -11.07 -0.30 -15.31
C HIS A 116 -10.03 0.57 -14.60
N ARG A 117 -9.82 0.33 -13.30
CA ARG A 117 -8.85 1.06 -12.49
C ARG A 117 -7.65 0.19 -12.18
N VAL A 118 -6.46 0.79 -12.26
CA VAL A 118 -5.19 0.11 -12.01
C VAL A 118 -4.28 0.96 -11.11
N LEU A 119 -3.32 0.32 -10.47
CA LEU A 119 -2.30 0.99 -9.66
C LEU A 119 -1.19 1.54 -10.56
N ALA A 120 -1.25 2.83 -10.87
CA ALA A 120 -0.22 3.52 -11.63
C ALA A 120 0.91 3.99 -10.69
N PRO A 121 2.18 3.74 -11.03
CA PRO A 121 3.31 4.26 -10.26
C PRO A 121 3.31 5.78 -10.18
N VAL A 122 3.75 6.30 -9.03
CA VAL A 122 3.88 7.74 -8.80
C VAL A 122 5.25 8.08 -8.22
N GLU A 123 5.59 9.37 -8.21
CA GLU A 123 6.71 9.83 -7.41
C GLU A 123 6.39 9.66 -5.92
N ASP A 124 7.33 9.10 -5.15
CA ASP A 124 7.15 8.94 -3.71
C ASP A 124 7.09 10.32 -3.05
N PRO A 125 5.95 10.72 -2.45
CA PRO A 125 5.87 12.01 -1.76
C PRO A 125 6.62 12.00 -0.43
N LEU A 126 7.02 10.82 0.07
CA LEU A 126 7.72 10.69 1.34
C LEU A 126 9.22 10.89 1.14
N PRO A 127 9.89 11.64 2.03
CA PRO A 127 11.33 11.77 1.97
C PRO A 127 12.00 10.42 2.23
N PRO A 128 13.15 10.14 1.58
CA PRO A 128 13.89 8.91 1.83
C PRO A 128 14.41 8.89 3.26
N ALA A 129 14.67 7.69 3.81
CA ALA A 129 15.18 7.54 5.17
C ALA A 129 16.51 8.28 5.43
N SER A 130 17.31 8.52 4.38
CA SER A 130 18.55 9.29 4.44
C SER A 130 18.34 10.81 4.59
N ALA A 131 17.15 11.34 4.29
CA ALA A 131 16.87 12.78 4.36
C ALA A 131 16.61 13.29 5.79
N GLY A 132 16.61 12.41 6.79
CA GLY A 132 16.46 12.77 8.20
C GLY A 132 15.03 12.58 8.72
N ARG A 133 14.75 13.21 9.87
CA ARG A 133 13.50 13.00 10.61
C ARG A 133 12.33 13.78 10.01
N VAL A 134 11.22 13.08 9.77
CA VAL A 134 9.91 13.66 9.45
C VAL A 134 9.19 14.00 10.75
N GLU A 135 8.79 15.25 10.95
CA GLU A 135 8.09 15.61 12.18
C GLU A 135 6.67 15.04 12.19
N PRO A 136 6.29 14.23 13.20
CA PRO A 136 4.92 13.76 13.32
C PRO A 136 4.00 14.93 13.62
N ARG A 137 2.77 14.90 13.08
CA ARG A 137 1.76 15.90 13.40
C ARG A 137 1.56 15.95 14.93
N PRO A 138 1.54 17.14 15.55
CA PRO A 138 1.21 17.25 16.96
C PRO A 138 -0.18 16.65 17.22
N ALA A 139 -0.35 15.98 18.36
CA ALA A 139 -1.64 15.45 18.75
C ALA A 139 -2.67 16.58 18.74
N ALA A 140 -3.87 16.33 18.18
CA ALA A 140 -4.96 17.28 18.28
C ALA A 140 -5.22 17.58 19.79
N PRO A 141 -5.38 18.84 20.18
CA PRO A 141 -5.78 19.14 21.55
C PRO A 141 -7.11 18.44 21.85
N LEU A 142 -7.18 17.82 23.03
CA LEU A 142 -8.37 17.13 23.55
C LEU A 142 -9.57 18.07 23.64
#